data_AF-A0A2R7KEI1-F1
#
_entry.id   AF-A0A2R7KEI1-F1
#
_cell.length_a   1.000
_cell.length_b   1.000
_cell.length_c   1.000
_cell.angle_alpha   90.00
_cell.angle_beta   90.00
_cell.angle_gamma   90.00
#
_symmetry.space_group_name_H-M   'P 1'
#
loop_
_entity.id
_entity.type
_entity.pdbx_description
1 polymer ?
#
loop_
_entity_poly.entity_id
_entity_poly.type
_entity_poly.pdbx_seq_one_letter_code
_entity_poly.pdbx_strand_id
1 'polypeptide(L)'
;MKKPLLILAFALTSLSAFSQFQVGRTKEQVKADEANAKPKRIGVKLTMLTPDYELYSLGNTEYLKYVTKGGMNTQIYETINFSSAKEEADFYKYILDLFDEFKDNEVTLNGIRIVPHPMKLLGINNIMLDVYPKKDSKYKNETVMFSKKAWIRLFEKSRIHSL
;
A
#
# COMPACT_ATOMS: atom_id res chain seq x y z
N MET A 1 -3.03 -55.52 48.19
CA MET A 1 -1.55 -55.38 48.17
C MET A 1 -0.95 -56.39 47.20
N LYS A 2 0.19 -56.01 46.59
CA LYS A 2 1.13 -56.77 45.75
C LYS A 2 0.90 -56.70 44.23
N LYS A 3 1.65 -55.79 43.58
CA LYS A 3 2.12 -55.87 42.19
C LYS A 3 3.18 -56.98 42.09
N PRO A 4 3.31 -57.64 40.93
CA PRO A 4 4.52 -57.45 40.08
C PRO A 4 4.15 -57.61 38.59
N LEU A 5 4.96 -57.38 37.55
CA LEU A 5 6.25 -56.74 37.32
C LEU A 5 6.21 -56.34 35.83
N LEU A 6 6.82 -55.21 35.50
CA LEU A 6 7.15 -54.79 34.14
C LEU A 6 8.08 -55.83 33.49
N ILE A 7 7.85 -56.23 32.24
CA ILE A 7 8.93 -56.68 31.35
C ILE A 7 9.07 -55.68 30.22
N LEU A 8 10.31 -55.24 30.09
CA LEU A 8 10.85 -54.19 29.25
C LEU A 8 11.01 -54.67 27.80
N ALA A 9 10.93 -53.69 26.90
CA ALA A 9 11.17 -53.68 25.47
C ALA A 9 12.28 -54.61 24.92
N PHE A 10 12.13 -55.06 23.67
CA PHE A 10 12.98 -54.67 22.54
C PHE A 10 12.53 -55.38 21.25
N ALA A 11 12.00 -54.62 20.29
CA ALA A 11 12.16 -54.93 18.87
C ALA A 11 12.10 -53.62 18.09
N LEU A 12 13.29 -53.02 17.94
CA LEU A 12 13.58 -52.07 16.89
C LEU A 12 13.18 -52.67 15.54
N THR A 13 12.15 -52.11 14.92
CA THR A 13 12.12 -52.03 13.46
C THR A 13 12.03 -50.57 13.09
N SER A 14 13.22 -50.00 12.92
CA SER A 14 13.49 -48.76 12.21
C SER A 14 12.82 -48.80 10.83
N LEU A 15 11.58 -48.31 10.74
CA LEU A 15 11.05 -47.83 9.47
C LEU A 15 11.53 -46.38 9.33
N SER A 16 12.69 -46.26 8.71
CA SER A 16 13.14 -45.13 7.90
C SER A 16 12.18 -43.94 7.92
N ALA A 17 12.50 -42.96 8.78
CA ALA A 17 12.02 -41.60 8.61
C ALA A 17 12.63 -41.07 7.30
N PHE A 18 11.98 -41.40 6.18
CA PHE A 18 12.13 -40.59 4.98
C PHE A 18 11.67 -39.19 5.41
N SER A 19 12.62 -38.26 5.49
CA SER A 19 12.30 -36.84 5.39
C SER A 19 11.61 -36.68 4.04
N GLN A 20 10.29 -36.77 4.07
CA GLN A 20 9.44 -36.43 2.96
C GLN A 20 9.62 -34.93 2.84
N PHE A 21 10.51 -34.49 1.93
CA PHE A 21 10.54 -33.10 1.50
C PHE A 21 9.09 -32.70 1.30
N GLN A 22 8.59 -31.75 2.11
CA GLN A 22 7.28 -31.20 1.87
C GLN A 22 7.34 -30.61 0.46
N VAL A 23 6.68 -31.28 -0.47
CA VAL A 23 6.55 -30.81 -1.85
C VAL A 23 5.92 -29.43 -1.73
N GLY A 24 6.65 -28.41 -2.20
CA GLY A 24 6.18 -27.03 -2.16
C GLY A 24 4.81 -26.88 -2.84
N ARG A 25 4.15 -25.74 -2.60
CA ARG A 25 2.85 -25.42 -3.19
C ARG A 25 2.83 -25.64 -4.71
N THR A 26 1.75 -26.22 -5.23
CA THR A 26 1.57 -26.39 -6.69
C THR A 26 1.37 -25.04 -7.39
N LYS A 27 1.60 -24.97 -8.70
CA LYS A 27 1.39 -23.73 -9.48
C LYS A 27 -0.08 -23.27 -9.42
N GLU A 28 -1.01 -24.20 -9.36
CA GLU A 28 -2.44 -23.96 -9.25
C GLU A 28 -2.79 -23.39 -7.87
N GLN A 29 -2.17 -23.90 -6.80
CA GLN A 29 -2.30 -23.33 -5.45
C GLN A 29 -1.73 -21.91 -5.38
N VAL A 30 -0.56 -21.67 -5.97
CA VAL A 30 0.03 -20.32 -6.03
C VAL A 30 -0.88 -19.36 -6.81
N LYS A 31 -1.41 -19.76 -7.96
CA LYS A 31 -2.35 -18.94 -8.74
C LYS A 31 -3.67 -18.68 -8.00
N ALA A 32 -4.18 -19.66 -7.27
CA ALA A 32 -5.38 -19.49 -6.45
C ALA A 32 -5.12 -18.55 -5.27
N ASP A 33 -3.95 -18.64 -4.62
CA ASP A 33 -3.53 -17.74 -3.55
C ASP A 33 -3.37 -16.30 -4.08
N GLU A 34 -2.73 -16.13 -5.26
CA GLU A 34 -2.57 -14.84 -5.93
C GLU A 34 -3.93 -14.23 -6.33
N ALA A 35 -4.85 -15.05 -6.86
CA ALA A 35 -6.19 -14.62 -7.25
C ALA A 35 -7.05 -14.21 -6.03
N ASN A 36 -6.77 -14.78 -4.85
CA ASN A 36 -7.45 -14.44 -3.60
C ASN A 36 -6.66 -13.47 -2.73
N ALA A 37 -5.53 -12.94 -3.22
CA ALA A 37 -4.71 -12.00 -2.49
C ALA A 37 -5.52 -10.73 -2.21
N LYS A 38 -5.65 -10.38 -0.92
CA LYS A 38 -6.36 -9.19 -0.49
C LYS A 38 -5.36 -8.04 -0.34
N PRO A 39 -5.68 -6.82 -0.84
CA PRO A 39 -4.84 -5.67 -0.62
C PRO A 39 -4.64 -5.40 0.88
N LYS A 40 -3.39 -5.17 1.27
CA LYS A 40 -3.01 -4.84 2.64
C LYS A 40 -2.73 -3.35 2.74
N ARG A 41 -3.41 -2.64 3.62
CA ARG A 41 -3.10 -1.23 3.92
C ARG A 41 -1.75 -1.17 4.66
N ILE A 42 -0.78 -0.51 4.05
CA ILE A 42 0.60 -0.36 4.57
C ILE A 42 0.90 1.05 5.07
N GLY A 43 0.12 2.05 4.65
CA GLY A 43 0.21 3.42 5.14
C GLY A 43 -1.15 4.09 5.20
N VAL A 44 -1.30 5.05 6.12
CA VAL A 44 -2.53 5.86 6.22
C VAL A 44 -2.21 7.28 6.70
N LYS A 45 -2.81 8.26 6.05
CA LYS A 45 -2.89 9.64 6.49
C LYS A 45 -4.35 9.94 6.81
N LEU A 46 -4.64 10.03 8.10
CA LEU A 46 -5.96 10.42 8.60
C LEU A 46 -6.04 11.95 8.70
N THR A 47 -7.19 12.50 8.33
CA THR A 47 -7.44 13.94 8.30
C THR A 47 -8.86 14.26 8.71
N MET A 48 -9.04 15.32 9.50
CA MET A 48 -10.37 15.81 9.89
C MET A 48 -11.04 16.70 8.84
N LEU A 49 -10.26 17.33 7.95
CA LEU A 49 -10.74 18.43 7.09
C LEU A 49 -10.63 18.15 5.57
N THR A 50 -9.90 17.11 5.20
CA THR A 50 -9.63 16.70 3.81
C THR A 50 -9.79 15.19 3.68
N PRO A 51 -9.95 14.65 2.45
CA PRO A 51 -10.03 13.21 2.21
C PRO A 51 -8.82 12.44 2.77
N ASP A 52 -9.07 11.23 3.29
CA ASP A 52 -8.02 10.35 3.80
C ASP A 52 -7.25 9.72 2.64
N TYR A 53 -5.95 9.47 2.82
CA TYR A 53 -5.12 8.72 1.87
C TYR A 53 -4.58 7.47 2.54
N GLU A 54 -4.57 6.40 1.78
CA GLU A 54 -4.16 5.08 2.21
C GLU A 54 -3.26 4.48 1.14
N LEU A 55 -2.08 4.00 1.55
CA LEU A 55 -1.20 3.23 0.68
C LEU A 55 -1.49 1.75 0.90
N TYR A 56 -1.77 1.04 -0.19
CA TYR A 56 -2.05 -0.38 -0.19
C TYR A 56 -0.99 -1.16 -0.96
N SER A 57 -0.69 -2.36 -0.49
CA SER A 57 0.16 -3.35 -1.17
C SER A 57 -0.66 -4.57 -1.56
N LEU A 58 -0.46 -5.05 -2.78
CA LEU A 58 -1.03 -6.28 -3.32
C LEU A 58 0.05 -7.07 -4.06
N GLY A 59 0.66 -8.04 -3.37
CA GLY A 59 1.81 -8.76 -3.89
C GLY A 59 2.98 -7.80 -4.13
N ASN A 60 3.44 -7.71 -5.38
CA ASN A 60 4.53 -6.82 -5.76
C ASN A 60 4.05 -5.43 -6.21
N THR A 61 2.75 -5.12 -6.17
CA THR A 61 2.23 -3.80 -6.55
C THR A 61 1.82 -2.99 -5.31
N GLU A 62 1.96 -1.67 -5.41
CA GLU A 62 1.41 -0.73 -4.44
C GLU A 62 0.58 0.32 -5.18
N TYR A 63 -0.44 0.85 -4.51
CA TYR A 63 -1.30 1.89 -5.05
C TYR A 63 -1.78 2.83 -3.95
N LEU A 64 -1.95 4.11 -4.30
CA LEU A 64 -2.57 5.08 -3.42
C LEU A 64 -4.08 5.04 -3.61
N LYS A 65 -4.80 4.90 -2.51
CA LYS A 65 -6.25 5.04 -2.46
C LYS A 65 -6.58 6.31 -1.69
N TYR A 66 -7.51 7.10 -2.22
CA TYR A 66 -8.05 8.22 -1.47
C TYR A 66 -9.56 8.16 -1.34
N VAL A 67 -10.04 8.56 -0.17
CA VAL A 67 -11.44 8.42 0.24
C VAL A 67 -12.03 9.81 0.39
N THR A 68 -12.73 10.25 -0.65
CA THR A 68 -13.46 11.51 -0.63
C THR A 68 -14.76 11.31 0.14
N LYS A 69 -14.95 12.03 1.25
CA LYS A 69 -16.19 12.00 2.04
C LYS A 69 -17.14 13.05 1.47
N GLY A 70 -17.93 12.65 0.48
CA GLY A 70 -18.98 13.52 -0.07
C GLY A 70 -20.12 13.76 0.91
N GLY A 71 -21.00 14.70 0.56
CA GLY A 71 -22.26 14.90 1.28
C GLY A 71 -23.13 13.63 1.30
N MET A 72 -23.97 13.48 2.32
CA MET A 72 -24.91 12.35 2.48
C MET A 72 -24.24 10.96 2.61
N ASN A 73 -23.11 10.86 3.31
CA ASN A 73 -22.37 9.60 3.55
C ASN A 73 -21.84 8.90 2.28
N THR A 74 -21.76 9.60 1.15
CA THR A 74 -21.17 9.04 -0.07
C THR A 74 -19.65 9.07 0.03
N GLN A 75 -18.99 7.92 -0.15
CA GLN A 75 -17.54 7.82 -0.20
C GLN A 75 -17.12 7.56 -1.63
N ILE A 76 -16.43 8.52 -2.26
CA ILE A 76 -15.84 8.33 -3.58
C ILE A 76 -14.43 7.80 -3.36
N TYR A 77 -14.18 6.61 -3.90
CA TYR A 77 -12.89 5.95 -3.85
C TYR A 77 -12.20 6.08 -5.18
N GLU A 78 -10.98 6.55 -5.15
CA GLU A 78 -10.16 6.68 -6.34
C GLU A 78 -8.79 6.09 -6.06
N THR A 79 -8.26 5.43 -7.09
CA THR A 79 -7.02 4.66 -6.98
C THR A 79 -6.01 5.17 -7.98
N ILE A 80 -4.88 5.63 -7.47
CA ILE A 80 -3.70 5.98 -8.26
C ILE A 80 -2.80 4.76 -8.26
N ASN A 81 -2.76 4.08 -9.39
CA ASN A 81 -1.90 2.92 -9.59
C ASN A 81 -0.51 3.37 -10.05
N PHE A 82 0.53 2.75 -9.50
CA PHE A 82 1.89 2.89 -10.01
C PHE A 82 2.21 1.72 -10.94
N SER A 83 2.62 2.03 -12.17
CA SER A 83 3.07 1.07 -13.17
C SER A 83 4.34 0.32 -12.75
N SER A 84 5.17 0.93 -11.89
CA SER A 84 6.41 0.35 -11.39
C SER A 84 6.80 0.93 -10.03
N ALA A 85 7.66 0.22 -9.30
CA ALA A 85 8.24 0.74 -8.05
C ALA A 85 9.10 2.00 -8.29
N LYS A 86 9.69 2.13 -9.49
CA LYS A 86 10.42 3.33 -9.90
C LYS A 86 9.48 4.54 -10.05
N GLU A 87 8.37 4.39 -10.76
CA GLU A 87 7.38 5.48 -10.90
C GLU A 87 6.83 5.92 -9.54
N GLU A 88 6.59 4.96 -8.64
CA GLU A 88 6.20 5.24 -7.27
C GLU A 88 7.27 6.02 -6.49
N ALA A 89 8.54 5.62 -6.59
CA ALA A 89 9.65 6.31 -5.94
C ALA A 89 9.87 7.72 -6.51
N ASP A 90 9.78 7.86 -7.82
CA ASP A 90 9.88 9.15 -8.53
C ASP A 90 8.73 10.08 -8.10
N PHE A 91 7.49 9.57 -7.99
CA PHE A 91 6.36 10.34 -7.49
C PHE A 91 6.51 10.70 -6.00
N TYR A 92 6.96 9.76 -5.16
CA TYR A 92 7.24 10.03 -3.74
C TYR A 92 8.24 11.18 -3.58
N LYS A 93 9.35 11.12 -4.32
CA LYS A 93 10.40 12.14 -4.31
C LYS A 93 9.89 13.47 -4.86
N TYR A 94 9.16 13.44 -5.96
CA TYR A 94 8.54 14.61 -6.56
C TYR A 94 7.73 15.41 -5.52
N ILE A 95 6.86 14.75 -4.75
CA ILE A 95 6.06 15.41 -3.71
C ILE A 95 6.94 15.94 -2.56
N LEU A 96 8.02 15.25 -2.18
CA LEU A 96 8.96 15.76 -1.18
C LEU A 96 9.67 17.04 -1.63
N ASP A 97 10.13 17.07 -2.88
CA ASP A 97 10.84 18.20 -3.45
C ASP A 97 9.95 19.46 -3.49
N LEU A 98 8.63 19.30 -3.71
CA LEU A 98 7.66 20.41 -3.65
C LEU A 98 7.59 21.10 -2.28
N PHE A 99 7.94 20.44 -1.18
CA PHE A 99 8.00 21.07 0.15
C PHE A 99 9.25 21.92 0.35
N ASP A 100 10.33 21.61 -0.38
CA ASP A 100 11.60 22.33 -0.27
C ASP A 100 11.63 23.51 -1.25
N GLU A 101 11.20 23.29 -2.49
CA GLU A 101 11.04 24.33 -3.52
C GLU A 101 9.78 24.04 -4.35
N PHE A 102 8.70 24.78 -4.09
CA PHE A 102 7.44 24.57 -4.83
C PHE A 102 7.59 24.92 -6.31
N LYS A 103 7.16 24.00 -7.19
CA LYS A 103 7.09 24.18 -8.64
C LYS A 103 5.70 23.80 -9.11
N ASP A 104 5.10 24.65 -9.93
CA ASP A 104 3.74 24.47 -10.47
C ASP A 104 3.74 23.53 -11.69
N ASN A 105 4.33 22.34 -11.52
CA ASN A 105 4.40 21.34 -12.57
C ASN A 105 3.32 20.28 -12.32
N GLU A 106 2.51 19.94 -13.32
CA GLU A 106 1.62 18.79 -13.22
C GLU A 106 2.35 17.49 -13.57
N VAL A 107 1.89 16.37 -13.01
CA VAL A 107 2.41 15.03 -13.32
C VAL A 107 1.26 14.15 -13.78
N THR A 108 1.57 13.15 -14.61
CA THR A 108 0.60 12.14 -15.05
C THR A 108 1.07 10.76 -14.61
N LEU A 109 0.23 10.07 -13.84
CA LEU A 109 0.46 8.70 -13.39
C LEU A 109 -0.62 7.79 -13.96
N ASN A 110 -0.23 6.83 -14.80
CA ASN A 110 -1.18 5.89 -15.43
C ASN A 110 -2.45 6.56 -16.02
N GLY A 111 -2.27 7.71 -16.69
CA GLY A 111 -3.38 8.48 -17.30
C GLY A 111 -4.19 9.37 -16.33
N ILE A 112 -3.87 9.35 -15.03
CA ILE A 112 -4.41 10.25 -14.02
C ILE A 112 -3.51 11.48 -13.95
N ARG A 113 -4.09 12.66 -14.20
CA ARG A 113 -3.37 13.93 -14.10
C ARG A 113 -3.46 14.46 -12.68
N ILE A 114 -2.33 14.87 -12.12
CA ILE A 114 -2.17 15.34 -10.74
C ILE A 114 -1.53 16.72 -10.79
N VAL A 115 -2.23 17.72 -10.23
CA VAL A 115 -1.77 19.11 -10.19
C VAL A 115 -1.52 19.50 -8.74
N PRO A 116 -0.29 19.87 -8.36
CA PRO A 116 0.02 20.30 -7.02
C PRO A 116 -0.35 21.78 -6.81
N HIS A 117 -0.70 22.11 -5.57
CA HIS A 117 -0.94 23.48 -5.13
C HIS A 117 -0.30 23.72 -3.77
N PRO A 118 0.33 24.87 -3.54
CA PRO A 118 0.83 25.19 -2.22
C PRO A 118 -0.35 25.59 -1.33
N MET A 119 -0.37 25.10 -0.10
CA MET A 119 -1.39 25.48 0.88
C MET A 119 -0.76 25.69 2.25
N LYS A 120 -1.03 26.84 2.85
CA LYS A 120 -0.60 27.12 4.23
C LYS A 120 -1.80 27.04 5.15
N LEU A 121 -1.79 26.05 6.05
CA LEU A 121 -2.86 25.86 7.04
C LEU A 121 -2.23 25.79 8.43
N LEU A 122 -2.70 26.64 9.34
CA LEU A 122 -2.22 26.71 10.74
C LEU A 122 -0.69 26.88 10.85
N GLY A 123 -0.09 27.66 9.93
CA GLY A 123 1.35 27.91 9.90
C GLY A 123 2.19 26.76 9.30
N ILE A 124 1.58 25.63 8.94
CA ILE A 124 2.25 24.49 8.32
C ILE A 124 2.15 24.63 6.80
N ASN A 125 3.30 24.48 6.13
CA ASN A 125 3.35 24.34 4.67
C ASN A 125 2.84 22.94 4.29
N ASN A 126 1.76 22.92 3.54
CA ASN A 126 1.14 21.72 3.00
C ASN A 126 1.15 21.78 1.48
N ILE A 127 1.12 20.61 0.86
CA ILE A 127 0.85 20.45 -0.56
C ILE A 127 -0.55 19.88 -0.72
N MET A 128 -1.32 20.52 -1.58
CA MET A 128 -2.63 20.08 -2.01
C MET A 128 -2.53 19.45 -3.39
N LEU A 129 -3.16 18.30 -3.63
CA LEU A 129 -3.15 17.62 -4.93
C LEU A 129 -4.56 17.59 -5.52
N ASP A 130 -4.74 18.28 -6.64
CA ASP A 130 -5.91 18.15 -7.49
C ASP A 130 -5.74 16.91 -8.37
N VAL A 131 -6.67 15.95 -8.26
CA VAL A 131 -6.60 14.68 -8.99
C VAL A 131 -7.69 14.65 -10.06
N TYR A 132 -7.27 14.48 -11.32
CA TYR A 132 -8.14 14.35 -12.48
C TYR A 132 -8.08 12.89 -12.97
N PRO A 133 -9.01 12.03 -12.55
CA PRO A 133 -8.94 10.58 -12.77
C PRO A 133 -9.19 10.17 -14.23
N LYS A 134 -9.84 11.05 -15.01
CA LYS A 134 -10.18 10.81 -16.41
C LYS A 134 -9.30 11.69 -17.29
N LYS A 135 -8.71 11.07 -18.32
CA LYS A 135 -7.97 11.78 -19.37
C LYS A 135 -8.84 12.89 -19.96
N ASP A 136 -8.26 14.07 -20.14
CA ASP A 136 -8.90 15.28 -20.67
C ASP A 136 -10.10 15.82 -19.87
N SER A 137 -10.35 15.29 -18.66
CA SER A 137 -11.41 15.78 -17.78
C SER A 137 -11.03 17.12 -17.15
N LYS A 138 -11.98 18.06 -17.17
CA LYS A 138 -11.93 19.29 -16.38
C LYS A 138 -12.43 19.09 -14.94
N TYR A 139 -13.07 17.95 -14.67
CA TYR A 139 -13.53 17.59 -13.34
C TYR A 139 -12.40 16.96 -12.54
N LYS A 140 -12.05 17.61 -11.43
CA LYS A 140 -11.19 17.07 -10.39
C LYS A 140 -12.04 16.46 -9.27
N ASN A 141 -11.50 15.44 -8.61
CA ASN A 141 -11.99 15.03 -7.31
C ASN A 141 -11.44 15.95 -6.22
N GLU A 142 -12.02 15.89 -5.01
CA GLU A 142 -11.64 16.78 -3.91
C GLU A 142 -10.13 16.73 -3.65
N THR A 143 -9.59 17.93 -3.48
CA THR A 143 -8.17 18.18 -3.29
C THR A 143 -7.70 17.65 -1.93
N VAL A 144 -6.61 16.88 -1.91
CA VAL A 144 -6.06 16.37 -0.65
C VAL A 144 -4.82 17.10 -0.23
N MET A 145 -4.80 17.46 1.04
CA MET A 145 -3.71 18.17 1.69
C MET A 145 -2.76 17.19 2.39
N PHE A 146 -1.45 17.37 2.23
CA PHE A 146 -0.42 16.66 2.99
C PHE A 146 0.59 17.63 3.56
N SER A 147 1.06 17.34 4.77
CA SER A 147 2.33 17.87 5.27
C SER A 147 3.46 16.93 4.89
N LYS A 148 4.70 17.44 4.81
CA LYS A 148 5.91 16.63 4.50
C LYS A 148 5.99 15.39 5.40
N LYS A 149 5.75 15.58 6.71
CA LYS A 149 5.76 14.50 7.70
C LYS A 149 4.68 13.44 7.44
N ALA A 150 3.49 13.85 7.04
CA ALA A 150 2.40 12.92 6.75
C ALA A 150 2.68 12.11 5.49
N TRP A 151 3.29 12.74 4.47
CA TRP A 151 3.72 12.07 3.24
C TRP A 151 4.79 11.01 3.51
N ILE A 152 5.83 11.35 4.29
CA ILE A 152 6.87 10.38 4.68
C ILE A 152 6.26 9.19 5.43
N ARG A 153 5.36 9.44 6.39
CA ARG A 153 4.68 8.38 7.15
C ARG A 153 3.79 7.50 6.29
N LEU A 154 3.17 8.05 5.26
CA LEU A 154 2.32 7.28 4.34
C LEU A 154 3.13 6.21 3.60
N PHE A 155 4.39 6.50 3.28
CA PHE A 155 5.27 5.60 2.52
C PHE A 155 6.26 4.82 3.39
N GLU A 156 6.29 4.99 4.71
CA GLU A 156 7.28 4.38 5.62
C GLU A 156 7.45 2.85 5.46
N LYS A 157 6.41 2.14 5.02
CA LYS A 157 6.42 0.68 4.78
C LYS A 157 6.39 0.28 3.31
N SER A 158 6.55 1.24 2.41
CA SER A 158 6.50 1.05 0.96
C SER A 158 7.73 0.32 0.45
N ARG A 159 7.55 -0.49 -0.60
CA ARG A 159 8.61 -1.16 -1.35
C ARG A 159 9.67 -0.20 -1.89
N ILE A 160 9.36 1.09 -2.08
CA ILE A 160 10.30 2.06 -2.65
C ILE A 160 11.55 2.29 -1.79
N HIS A 161 11.49 1.97 -0.49
CA HIS A 161 12.64 2.09 0.42
C HIS A 161 13.66 0.95 0.28
N SER A 162 13.34 -0.08 -0.49
CA SER A 162 14.24 -1.20 -0.81
C SER A 162 14.87 -1.12 -2.21
N LEU A 163 14.59 -0.05 -2.96
CA LEU A 163 15.18 0.25 -4.26
C LEU A 163 16.54 0.93 -4.10
#